data_AF-A0A6J8BR18-F1
#
_entry.id   AF-A0A6J8BR18-F1
#
_cell.length_a   1.000
_cell.length_b   1.000
_cell.length_c   1.000
_cell.angle_alpha   90.00
_cell.angle_beta   90.00
_cell.angle_gamma   90.00
#
_symmetry.space_group_name_H-M   'P 1'
#
loop_
_entity.id
_entity.type
_entity.pdbx_description
1 polymer ?
#
loop_
_entity_poly.entity_id
_entity_poly.type
_entity_poly.pdbx_seq_one_letter_code
_entity_poly.pdbx_strand_id
1 'polypeptide(L)'
;MASGDRNDLCQKANEWFDGKATVVIRFLGTTPKSSNLFDLLCSLTMHIRTAKILDHLNAKSFTEVELIFKQTLIATKGSDKMKINDPLIIILDSLDQLDPSYKARGMQWLPLLVNPHVKIIISTLEEPKYEVFPNLKNRVPADGFIPVATIPKTDVKLILNHWLERIQRKLTQEQEELLLKSFDQCPFPLYLNLCFREASQWTSYMDVSSIQLFQTVREAINGLFAKMESLHGYAFVSKTLGYLTAAKIGLTETELEDILACDDDVLNDVYVYWTPPIRRLPPLLLVRLRHDLQQYLVERGADGSTVIYWYHRQFIEAAKDRYCTEEISVTNLHTALADYFLGTWANGNKKPYVNRSGESGLADRHVVTQPIKFGDTYNLRKMNNLPYHLTMSKNVAQLKDECLMNLPFLNAKLECSSVRSVMEDYEIAKQMINDSQLNMILQALLLSGDSILFNSRQFAPQMFLRLKDFKELQTFTDACKQTDVTYLCPDTELLVKVGGPLVYALGGHKSQVDWVDMKKDGKIAVTACKISFFTFSTYFA
;
A
#
# COMPACT_ATOMS: atom_id res chain seq x y z
N MET A 1 -7.53 4.68 17.34
CA MET A 1 -8.95 4.96 17.63
C MET A 1 -9.81 3.83 17.10
N ALA A 2 -10.73 3.29 17.91
CA ALA A 2 -11.70 2.29 17.45
C ALA A 2 -12.72 2.95 16.50
N SER A 3 -13.44 2.16 15.70
CA SER A 3 -14.35 2.64 14.65
C SER A 3 -15.46 3.59 15.12
N GLY A 4 -15.82 3.57 16.41
CA GLY A 4 -16.77 4.50 17.02
C GLY A 4 -16.26 5.94 17.11
N ASP A 5 -15.01 6.14 17.56
CA ASP A 5 -14.42 7.48 17.73
C ASP A 5 -14.24 8.24 16.41
N ARG A 6 -14.10 7.50 15.30
CA ARG A 6 -13.74 8.07 13.99
C ARG A 6 -14.85 8.91 13.37
N ASN A 7 -16.11 8.55 13.59
CA ASN A 7 -17.26 9.34 13.11
C ASN A 7 -17.64 10.45 14.10
N ASP A 8 -17.46 10.21 15.39
CA ASP A 8 -17.73 11.20 16.44
C ASP A 8 -16.78 12.40 16.36
N LEU A 9 -15.51 12.19 15.99
CA LEU A 9 -14.56 13.29 15.81
C LEU A 9 -14.97 14.23 14.68
N CYS A 10 -15.56 13.71 13.59
CA CYS A 10 -16.10 14.49 12.49
C CYS A 10 -17.33 15.31 12.89
N GLN A 11 -18.24 14.70 13.67
CA GLN A 11 -19.46 15.36 14.13
C GLN A 11 -19.13 16.45 15.15
N LYS A 12 -18.28 16.15 16.13
CA LYS A 12 -17.82 17.12 17.15
C LYS A 12 -16.95 18.24 16.57
N ALA A 13 -16.18 17.98 15.52
CA ALA A 13 -15.36 19.00 14.88
C ALA A 13 -16.19 20.19 14.35
N ASN A 14 -17.45 19.96 13.95
CA ASN A 14 -18.36 21.03 13.56
C ASN A 14 -18.96 21.78 14.76
N GLU A 15 -18.97 21.19 15.95
CA GLU A 15 -19.43 21.82 17.19
C GLU A 15 -18.36 22.71 17.83
N TRP A 16 -17.08 22.53 17.46
CA TRP A 16 -15.95 23.28 18.03
C TRP A 16 -15.76 24.69 17.45
N PHE A 17 -16.50 25.05 16.39
CA PHE A 17 -16.39 26.34 15.73
C PHE A 17 -17.78 26.96 15.56
N ASP A 18 -17.90 28.26 15.82
CA ASP A 18 -19.11 29.05 15.55
C ASP A 18 -19.31 29.23 14.02
N GLY A 19 -19.66 28.15 13.33
CA GLY A 19 -19.86 28.11 11.88
C GLY A 19 -19.54 26.75 11.26
N LYS A 20 -19.84 26.59 9.96
CA LYS A 20 -19.50 25.35 9.22
C LYS A 20 -18.01 25.34 8.88
N ALA A 21 -17.22 24.57 9.63
CA ALA A 21 -15.81 24.33 9.32
C ALA A 21 -15.66 23.41 8.12
N THR A 22 -14.62 23.64 7.30
CA THR A 22 -14.18 22.64 6.33
C THR A 22 -13.34 21.60 7.06
N VAL A 23 -13.78 20.35 7.07
CA VAL A 23 -13.05 19.27 7.74
C VAL A 23 -12.48 18.31 6.69
N VAL A 24 -11.16 18.15 6.68
CA VAL A 24 -10.44 17.23 5.80
C VAL A 24 -9.80 16.13 6.63
N ILE A 25 -10.19 14.89 6.38
CA ILE A 25 -9.77 13.74 7.19
C ILE A 25 -9.03 12.74 6.32
N ARG A 26 -7.96 12.16 6.88
CA ARG A 26 -7.21 11.05 6.27
C ARG A 26 -6.92 9.99 7.34
N PHE A 27 -7.32 8.76 7.05
CA PHE A 27 -6.95 7.57 7.82
C PHE A 27 -5.70 6.96 7.19
N LEU A 28 -4.55 7.12 7.83
CA LEU A 28 -3.26 6.80 7.21
C LEU A 28 -3.01 5.28 7.23
N GLY A 29 -2.33 4.78 6.20
CA GLY A 29 -2.12 3.33 5.97
C GLY A 29 -3.34 2.56 5.47
N THR A 30 -4.50 3.21 5.30
CA THR A 30 -5.75 2.52 4.87
C THR A 30 -5.86 2.37 3.36
N THR A 31 -5.33 3.30 2.56
CA THR A 31 -5.32 3.24 1.09
C THR A 31 -3.93 3.58 0.56
N PRO A 32 -3.56 3.19 -0.68
CA PRO A 32 -2.28 3.59 -1.25
C PRO A 32 -2.03 5.11 -1.19
N LYS A 33 -3.08 5.92 -1.46
CA LYS A 33 -3.02 7.39 -1.42
C LYS A 33 -2.85 7.99 -0.02
N SER A 34 -2.89 7.18 1.03
CA SER A 34 -2.73 7.58 2.42
C SER A 34 -1.62 6.78 3.13
N SER A 35 -0.86 5.97 2.40
CA SER A 35 0.21 5.13 2.97
C SER A 35 1.58 5.77 2.80
N ASN A 36 1.83 6.44 1.68
CA ASN A 36 3.06 7.20 1.45
C ASN A 36 2.82 8.71 1.51
N LEU A 37 3.87 9.45 1.87
CA LEU A 37 3.76 10.89 2.08
C LEU A 37 3.49 11.66 0.80
N PHE A 38 4.09 11.30 -0.34
CA PHE A 38 3.89 12.02 -1.60
C PHE A 38 2.41 12.03 -2.01
N ASP A 39 1.78 10.85 -2.05
CA ASP A 39 0.37 10.73 -2.42
C ASP A 39 -0.55 11.36 -1.38
N LEU A 40 -0.21 11.26 -0.08
CA LEU A 40 -0.95 11.92 0.99
C LEU A 40 -0.99 13.44 0.77
N LEU A 41 0.18 14.05 0.53
CA LEU A 41 0.28 15.51 0.35
C LEU A 41 -0.41 15.96 -0.95
N CYS A 42 -0.26 15.22 -2.05
CA CYS A 42 -1.01 15.45 -3.28
C CYS A 42 -2.53 15.43 -3.03
N SER A 43 -3.01 14.38 -2.36
CA SER A 43 -4.43 14.17 -2.04
C SER A 43 -4.98 15.25 -1.09
N LEU A 44 -4.25 15.60 -0.03
CA LEU A 44 -4.64 16.65 0.90
C LEU A 44 -4.69 18.01 0.21
N THR A 45 -3.63 18.34 -0.52
CA THR A 45 -3.51 19.61 -1.25
C THR A 45 -4.65 19.77 -2.24
N MET A 46 -4.91 18.77 -3.08
CA MET A 46 -6.00 18.80 -4.05
C MET A 46 -7.35 19.00 -3.34
N HIS A 47 -7.63 18.21 -2.30
CA HIS A 47 -8.89 18.29 -1.56
C HIS A 47 -9.11 19.64 -0.90
N ILE A 48 -8.08 20.18 -0.21
CA ILE A 48 -8.16 21.49 0.45
C ILE A 48 -8.35 22.60 -0.58
N ARG A 49 -7.59 22.58 -1.67
CA ARG A 49 -7.69 23.61 -2.73
C ARG A 49 -9.05 23.59 -3.41
N THR A 50 -9.61 22.41 -3.71
CA THR A 50 -10.98 22.30 -4.22
C THR A 50 -11.99 22.85 -3.21
N ALA A 51 -11.91 22.43 -1.94
CA ALA A 51 -12.87 22.84 -0.91
C ALA A 51 -12.82 24.34 -0.61
N LYS A 52 -11.63 24.95 -0.72
CA LYS A 52 -11.38 26.38 -0.47
C LYS A 52 -11.37 27.25 -1.72
N ILE A 53 -11.69 26.67 -2.89
CA ILE A 53 -11.73 27.36 -4.19
C ILE A 53 -10.40 28.09 -4.48
N LEU A 54 -9.30 27.36 -4.35
CA LEU A 54 -7.95 27.81 -4.69
C LEU A 54 -7.53 27.19 -6.03
N ASP A 55 -6.73 27.92 -6.82
CA ASP A 55 -6.28 27.46 -8.14
C ASP A 55 -5.58 26.09 -8.07
N HIS A 56 -5.84 25.17 -8.98
CA HIS A 56 -5.09 23.92 -8.98
C HIS A 56 -3.62 24.14 -9.39
N LEU A 57 -2.69 23.56 -8.64
CA LEU A 57 -1.25 23.61 -8.94
C LEU A 57 -0.77 22.21 -9.29
N ASN A 58 -0.08 22.09 -10.42
CA ASN A 58 0.52 20.83 -10.86
C ASN A 58 1.96 20.75 -10.35
N ALA A 59 2.17 19.93 -9.33
CA ALA A 59 3.50 19.63 -8.84
C ALA A 59 4.16 18.56 -9.72
N LYS A 60 5.45 18.75 -10.04
CA LYS A 60 6.26 17.81 -10.82
C LYS A 60 7.24 17.02 -9.96
N SER A 61 7.47 17.44 -8.72
CA SER A 61 8.38 16.78 -7.79
C SER A 61 7.82 16.76 -6.37
N PHE A 62 8.36 15.88 -5.51
CA PHE A 62 7.98 15.84 -4.10
C PHE A 62 8.23 17.18 -3.39
N THR A 63 9.38 17.83 -3.65
CA THR A 63 9.72 19.13 -3.06
C THR A 63 8.69 20.22 -3.43
N GLU A 64 8.21 20.21 -4.68
CA GLU A 64 7.13 21.10 -5.11
C GLU A 64 5.81 20.76 -4.41
N VAL A 65 5.45 19.48 -4.29
CA VAL A 65 4.24 19.06 -3.55
C VAL A 65 4.28 19.54 -2.09
N GLU A 66 5.40 19.34 -1.40
CA GLU A 66 5.58 19.76 -0.01
C GLU A 66 5.45 21.29 0.12
N LEU A 67 6.08 22.04 -0.78
CA LEU A 67 6.01 23.49 -0.82
C LEU A 67 4.59 23.99 -1.10
N ILE A 68 3.90 23.40 -2.09
CA ILE A 68 2.51 23.76 -2.43
C ILE A 68 1.57 23.44 -1.27
N PHE A 69 1.77 22.30 -0.58
CA PHE A 69 0.98 21.96 0.60
C PHE A 69 1.14 23.03 1.70
N LYS A 70 2.38 23.38 2.04
CA LYS A 70 2.66 24.44 3.03
C LYS A 70 2.05 25.78 2.62
N GLN A 71 2.22 26.18 1.35
CA GLN A 71 1.61 27.39 0.81
C GLN A 71 0.09 27.36 0.88
N THR A 72 -0.53 26.21 0.61
CA THR A 72 -1.99 26.04 0.70
C THR A 72 -2.49 26.33 2.11
N LEU A 73 -1.80 25.85 3.15
CA LEU A 73 -2.18 26.07 4.56
C LEU A 73 -1.92 27.50 5.06
N ILE A 74 -1.07 28.25 4.37
CA ILE A 74 -0.86 29.68 4.63
C ILE A 74 -1.89 30.52 3.84
N ALA A 75 -2.11 30.16 2.57
CA ALA A 75 -2.91 30.88 1.60
C ALA A 75 -4.42 30.69 1.77
N THR A 76 -4.87 29.79 2.64
CA THR A 76 -6.24 29.79 3.18
C THR A 76 -6.48 31.11 3.92
N LYS A 77 -6.73 32.18 3.16
CA LYS A 77 -7.14 33.49 3.65
C LYS A 77 -8.54 33.35 4.23
N GLY A 78 -8.78 33.88 5.43
CA GLY A 78 -10.12 34.33 5.78
C GLY A 78 -10.48 35.37 4.73
N SER A 79 -11.49 35.08 3.90
CA SER A 79 -11.82 35.96 2.77
C SER A 79 -12.20 37.34 3.29
N ASP A 80 -11.37 38.34 3.00
CA ASP A 80 -11.75 39.73 3.12
C ASP A 80 -13.00 39.96 2.24
N LYS A 81 -14.09 40.33 2.92
CA LYS A 81 -15.40 40.81 2.42
C LYS A 81 -16.63 39.90 2.41
N MET A 82 -16.62 38.64 2.86
CA MET A 82 -17.92 37.97 3.16
C MET A 82 -17.93 36.75 4.08
N LYS A 83 -16.79 36.16 4.48
CA LYS A 83 -16.75 35.09 5.48
C LYS A 83 -15.56 35.27 6.42
N ILE A 84 -15.81 35.94 7.54
CA ILE A 84 -14.87 36.04 8.67
C ILE A 84 -14.68 34.66 9.36
N ASN A 85 -15.53 33.65 9.08
CA ASN A 85 -15.44 32.29 9.59
C ASN A 85 -15.42 31.23 8.47
N ASP A 86 -14.24 30.91 7.92
CA ASP A 86 -14.08 29.70 7.09
C ASP A 86 -12.92 28.80 7.61
N PRO A 87 -13.05 28.26 8.84
CA PRO A 87 -12.00 27.45 9.45
C PRO A 87 -11.73 26.16 8.64
N LEU A 88 -10.49 25.70 8.69
CA LEU A 88 -10.06 24.42 8.12
C LEU A 88 -9.51 23.54 9.23
N ILE A 89 -10.05 22.34 9.35
CA ILE A 89 -9.56 21.31 10.27
C ILE A 89 -9.02 20.17 9.44
N ILE A 90 -7.77 19.81 9.67
CA ILE A 90 -7.13 18.65 9.05
C ILE A 90 -6.92 17.60 10.14
N ILE A 91 -7.52 16.43 9.97
CA ILE A 91 -7.36 15.30 10.90
C ILE A 91 -6.57 14.20 10.18
N LEU A 92 -5.41 13.86 10.74
CA LEU A 92 -4.55 12.78 10.28
C LEU A 92 -4.56 11.67 11.34
N ASP A 93 -5.29 10.58 11.07
CA ASP A 93 -5.37 9.45 12.00
C ASP A 93 -4.26 8.42 11.73
N SER A 94 -3.60 7.97 12.79
CA SER A 94 -2.57 6.92 12.81
C SER A 94 -1.34 7.27 11.96
N LEU A 95 -0.71 8.42 12.24
CA LEU A 95 0.43 8.94 11.50
C LEU A 95 1.66 8.00 11.49
N ASP A 96 1.79 7.15 12.51
CA ASP A 96 2.77 6.06 12.58
C ASP A 96 2.61 4.99 11.48
N GLN A 97 1.47 4.94 10.80
CA GLN A 97 1.19 4.02 9.69
C GLN A 97 1.73 4.51 8.35
N LEU A 98 2.28 5.74 8.27
CA LEU A 98 3.01 6.16 7.07
C LEU A 98 4.25 5.28 6.89
N ASP A 99 4.48 4.88 5.66
CA ASP A 99 5.73 4.22 5.30
C ASP A 99 6.91 5.23 5.38
N PRO A 100 8.15 4.76 5.60
CA PRO A 100 9.28 5.64 5.88
C PRO A 100 9.78 6.42 4.64
N SER A 101 9.22 6.19 3.45
CA SER A 101 9.59 6.90 2.23
C SER A 101 9.41 8.41 2.38
N TYR A 102 10.18 9.17 1.61
CA TYR A 102 10.20 10.64 1.66
C TYR A 102 10.48 11.22 3.06
N LYS A 103 11.12 10.43 3.94
CA LYS A 103 11.38 10.79 5.34
C LYS A 103 10.10 11.18 6.09
N ALA A 104 8.98 10.51 5.79
CA ALA A 104 7.68 10.84 6.33
C ALA A 104 7.66 10.92 7.87
N ARG A 105 8.30 9.95 8.53
CA ARG A 105 8.36 9.86 9.99
C ARG A 105 9.30 10.88 10.64
N GLY A 106 10.14 11.54 9.84
CA GLY A 106 11.01 12.64 10.28
C GLY A 106 10.27 13.96 10.53
N MET A 107 8.98 14.04 10.15
CA MET A 107 8.07 15.16 10.46
C MET A 107 8.48 16.56 9.95
N GLN A 108 9.53 16.67 9.13
CA GLN A 108 9.99 17.94 8.56
C GLN A 108 8.98 18.57 7.59
N TRP A 109 8.20 17.73 6.91
CA TRP A 109 7.16 18.14 5.97
C TRP A 109 5.98 18.83 6.64
N LEU A 110 5.71 18.52 7.92
CA LEU A 110 4.58 19.08 8.66
C LEU A 110 4.88 20.55 9.03
N PRO A 111 4.07 21.51 8.57
CA PRO A 111 4.25 22.92 8.91
C PRO A 111 3.91 23.19 10.37
N LEU A 112 4.76 23.97 11.04
CA LEU A 112 4.53 24.46 12.40
C LEU A 112 3.82 25.82 12.42
N LEU A 113 3.94 26.56 11.32
CA LEU A 113 3.27 27.84 11.11
C LEU A 113 2.20 27.62 10.05
N VAL A 114 0.95 27.74 10.46
CA VAL A 114 -0.24 27.69 9.60
C VAL A 114 -1.06 28.96 9.80
N ASN A 115 -2.01 29.23 8.90
CA ASN A 115 -2.96 30.31 9.11
C ASN A 115 -3.72 30.12 10.45
N PRO A 116 -4.00 31.18 11.24
CA PRO A 116 -4.72 31.08 12.52
C PRO A 116 -6.08 30.34 12.46
N HIS A 117 -6.73 30.33 11.29
CA HIS A 117 -7.99 29.61 11.05
C HIS A 117 -7.81 28.15 10.62
N VAL A 118 -6.58 27.64 10.60
CA VAL A 118 -6.26 26.25 10.28
C VAL A 118 -5.85 25.52 11.56
N LYS A 119 -6.45 24.35 11.80
CA LYS A 119 -6.04 23.42 12.86
C LYS A 119 -5.67 22.09 12.26
N ILE A 120 -4.56 21.52 12.71
CA ILE A 120 -4.12 20.18 12.33
C ILE A 120 -4.15 19.31 13.59
N ILE A 121 -4.92 18.23 13.54
CA ILE A 121 -5.07 17.26 14.61
C ILE A 121 -4.45 15.95 14.11
N ILE A 122 -3.56 15.38 14.92
CA ILE A 122 -2.78 14.20 14.55
C ILE A 122 -2.93 13.17 15.67
N SER A 123 -3.20 11.92 15.32
CA SER A 123 -3.04 10.79 16.25
C SER A 123 -1.80 9.98 15.87
N THR A 124 -1.05 9.53 16.88
CA THR A 124 0.14 8.69 16.73
C THR A 124 0.32 7.85 17.98
N LEU A 125 0.96 6.70 17.83
CA LEU A 125 1.48 5.88 18.92
C LEU A 125 2.74 6.51 19.56
N GLU A 126 2.93 6.31 20.86
CA GLU A 126 4.04 6.91 21.63
C GLU A 126 5.36 6.14 21.50
N GLU A 127 5.29 4.87 21.07
CA GLU A 127 6.45 3.98 21.08
C GLU A 127 7.57 4.46 20.16
N PRO A 128 8.83 4.55 20.64
CA PRO A 128 9.95 5.10 19.88
C PRO A 128 10.22 4.40 18.56
N LYS A 129 9.91 3.10 18.45
CA LYS A 129 10.09 2.29 17.23
C LYS A 129 9.32 2.83 16.01
N TYR A 130 8.33 3.70 16.22
CA TYR A 130 7.56 4.32 15.16
C TYR A 130 8.11 5.67 14.70
N GLU A 131 9.12 6.23 15.39
CA GLU A 131 9.84 7.48 15.08
C GLU A 131 9.00 8.78 15.10
N VAL A 132 7.71 8.72 14.78
CA VAL A 132 6.81 9.88 14.62
C VAL A 132 6.67 10.69 15.91
N PHE A 133 6.28 10.07 17.02
CA PHE A 133 6.04 10.76 18.28
C PHE A 133 7.31 11.42 18.87
N PRO A 134 8.48 10.74 18.92
CA PRO A 134 9.74 11.40 19.27
C PRO A 134 10.07 12.62 18.41
N ASN A 135 9.87 12.53 17.09
CA ASN A 135 10.14 13.64 16.17
C ASN A 135 9.14 14.79 16.32
N LEU A 136 7.87 14.50 16.65
CA LEU A 136 6.88 15.52 16.99
C LEU A 136 7.23 16.25 18.28
N LYS A 137 7.67 15.54 19.33
CA LYS A 137 8.09 16.16 20.60
C LYS A 137 9.21 17.19 20.44
N ASN A 138 10.09 16.98 19.45
CA ASN A 138 11.17 17.93 19.15
C ASN A 138 10.72 19.16 18.36
N ARG A 139 9.48 19.18 17.84
CA ARG A 139 8.99 20.21 16.91
C ARG A 139 7.76 20.96 17.43
N VAL A 140 6.92 20.30 18.23
CA VAL A 140 5.65 20.84 18.73
C VAL A 140 5.78 21.15 20.23
N PRO A 141 5.26 22.30 20.70
CA PRO A 141 5.18 22.63 22.12
C PRO A 141 4.46 21.56 22.97
N ALA A 142 4.80 21.46 24.25
CA ALA A 142 4.29 20.42 25.14
C ALA A 142 2.77 20.47 25.38
N ASP A 143 2.17 21.67 25.31
CA ASP A 143 0.73 21.91 25.41
C ASP A 143 -0.04 21.48 24.13
N GLY A 144 0.67 21.15 23.06
CA GLY A 144 0.10 20.59 21.83
C GLY A 144 -0.19 19.07 21.90
N PHE A 145 0.08 18.42 23.04
CA PHE A 145 -0.10 16.97 23.21
C PHE A 145 -1.24 16.66 24.17
N ILE A 146 -2.15 15.80 23.73
CA ILE A 146 -3.27 15.29 24.55
C ILE A 146 -3.09 13.78 24.68
N PRO A 147 -2.68 13.25 25.86
CA PRO A 147 -2.59 11.82 26.07
C PRO A 147 -3.99 11.21 26.06
N VAL A 148 -4.17 10.12 25.31
CA VAL A 148 -5.43 9.38 25.29
C VAL A 148 -5.42 8.40 26.45
N ALA A 149 -6.22 8.70 27.48
CA ALA A 149 -6.35 7.85 28.65
C ALA A 149 -7.07 6.53 28.35
N THR A 150 -6.91 5.56 29.25
CA THR A 150 -7.69 4.31 29.21
C THR A 150 -9.17 4.58 29.47
N ILE A 151 -10.04 3.72 28.93
CA ILE A 151 -11.49 3.86 29.10
C ILE A 151 -11.85 3.62 30.59
N PRO A 152 -12.54 4.55 31.26
CA PRO A 152 -13.04 4.34 32.63
C PRO A 152 -14.01 3.16 32.70
N LYS A 153 -13.99 2.37 33.79
CA LYS A 153 -14.87 1.20 33.94
C LYS A 153 -16.37 1.51 33.81
N THR A 154 -16.78 2.68 34.28
CA THR A 154 -18.17 3.16 34.14
C THR A 154 -18.59 3.25 32.68
N ASP A 155 -17.68 3.72 31.83
CA ASP A 155 -17.92 3.94 30.41
C ASP A 155 -17.87 2.61 29.65
N VAL A 156 -17.04 1.66 30.10
CA VAL A 156 -17.01 0.29 29.55
C VAL A 156 -18.38 -0.38 29.67
N LYS A 157 -19.01 -0.31 30.86
CA LYS A 157 -20.36 -0.83 31.08
C LYS A 157 -21.39 -0.09 30.21
N LEU A 158 -21.22 1.24 30.12
CA LEU A 158 -21.83 2.16 29.15
C LEU A 158 -21.94 1.57 27.74
N ILE A 159 -20.75 1.39 27.18
CA ILE A 159 -20.49 0.97 25.81
C ILE A 159 -21.02 -0.45 25.58
N LEU A 160 -20.76 -1.38 26.51
CA LEU A 160 -21.18 -2.77 26.41
C LEU A 160 -22.71 -2.88 26.33
N ASN A 161 -23.43 -2.19 27.22
CA ASN A 161 -24.89 -2.19 27.22
C ASN A 161 -25.45 -1.61 25.92
N HIS A 162 -24.90 -0.48 25.47
CA HIS A 162 -25.31 0.12 24.20
C HIS A 162 -25.09 -0.82 23.01
N TRP A 163 -23.95 -1.52 22.95
CA TRP A 163 -23.67 -2.47 21.88
C TRP A 163 -24.59 -3.70 21.92
N LEU A 164 -24.89 -4.23 23.12
CA LEU A 164 -25.77 -5.37 23.34
C LEU A 164 -27.23 -5.03 22.98
N GLU A 165 -27.73 -3.87 23.43
CA GLU A 165 -29.07 -3.37 23.09
C GLU A 165 -29.26 -3.26 21.57
N ARG A 166 -28.25 -2.73 20.87
CA ARG A 166 -28.29 -2.59 19.40
C ARG A 166 -28.44 -3.92 18.66
N ILE A 167 -27.91 -5.02 19.21
CA ILE A 167 -28.07 -6.37 18.65
C ILE A 167 -29.18 -7.17 19.34
N GLN A 168 -30.00 -6.51 20.18
CA GLN A 168 -31.07 -7.10 20.97
C GLN A 168 -30.63 -8.33 21.81
N ARG A 169 -29.46 -8.23 22.43
CA ARG A 169 -28.93 -9.22 23.37
C ARG A 169 -28.84 -8.62 24.78
N LYS A 170 -28.81 -9.48 25.78
CA LYS A 170 -28.55 -9.13 27.18
C LYS A 170 -27.75 -10.25 27.84
N LEU A 171 -26.76 -9.89 28.65
CA LEU A 171 -25.98 -10.83 29.44
C LEU A 171 -26.62 -11.06 30.81
N THR A 172 -26.37 -12.22 31.42
CA THR A 172 -26.66 -12.42 32.85
C THR A 172 -25.67 -11.59 33.69
N GLN A 173 -25.99 -11.38 34.97
CA GLN A 173 -25.10 -10.63 35.87
C GLN A 173 -23.71 -11.30 35.96
N GLU A 174 -23.66 -12.62 36.11
CA GLU A 174 -22.39 -13.36 36.20
C GLU A 174 -21.56 -13.27 34.91
N GLN A 175 -22.21 -13.30 33.73
CA GLN A 175 -21.55 -13.13 32.44
C GLN A 175 -20.99 -11.70 32.25
N GLU A 176 -21.75 -10.69 32.67
CA GLU A 176 -21.31 -9.30 32.66
C GLU A 176 -20.10 -9.09 33.58
N GLU A 177 -20.16 -9.62 34.81
CA GLU A 177 -19.06 -9.54 35.78
C GLU A 177 -17.79 -10.22 35.27
N LEU A 178 -17.90 -11.39 34.62
CA LEU A 178 -16.76 -12.06 33.99
C LEU A 178 -16.11 -11.16 32.93
N LEU A 179 -16.89 -10.59 32.02
CA LEU A 179 -16.37 -9.76 30.93
C LEU A 179 -15.69 -8.49 31.47
N LEU A 180 -16.31 -7.80 32.43
CA LEU A 180 -15.74 -6.61 33.05
C LEU A 180 -14.43 -6.92 33.78
N LYS A 181 -14.37 -8.05 34.50
CA LYS A 181 -13.14 -8.52 35.16
C LYS A 181 -12.03 -8.85 34.16
N SER A 182 -12.37 -9.44 33.02
CA SER A 182 -11.42 -9.70 31.94
C SER A 182 -10.91 -8.41 31.29
N PHE A 183 -11.79 -7.42 31.08
CA PHE A 183 -11.39 -6.11 30.56
C PHE A 183 -10.44 -5.36 31.50
N ASP A 184 -10.61 -5.49 32.82
CA ASP A 184 -9.70 -4.90 33.80
C ASP A 184 -8.25 -5.37 33.65
N GLN A 185 -8.04 -6.58 33.12
CA GLN A 185 -6.70 -7.13 32.84
C GLN A 185 -6.14 -6.63 31.49
N CYS A 186 -7.00 -6.24 30.56
CA CYS A 186 -6.63 -5.79 29.22
C CYS A 186 -7.51 -4.60 28.77
N PRO A 187 -7.25 -3.38 29.29
CA PRO A 187 -8.16 -2.23 29.14
C PRO A 187 -8.05 -1.53 27.78
N PHE A 188 -8.00 -2.30 26.70
CA PHE A 188 -7.90 -1.80 25.33
C PHE A 188 -9.26 -1.86 24.62
N PRO A 189 -9.66 -0.81 23.87
CA PRO A 189 -10.93 -0.80 23.14
C PRO A 189 -11.11 -1.99 22.18
N LEU A 190 -10.02 -2.43 21.54
CA LEU A 190 -10.04 -3.59 20.65
C LEU A 190 -10.33 -4.89 21.42
N TYR A 191 -9.76 -5.04 22.61
CA TYR A 191 -10.02 -6.20 23.47
C TYR A 191 -11.49 -6.24 23.90
N LEU A 192 -12.05 -5.10 24.33
CA LEU A 192 -13.47 -5.00 24.65
C LEU A 192 -14.36 -5.41 23.47
N ASN A 193 -14.00 -4.99 22.25
CA ASN A 193 -14.73 -5.39 21.06
C ASN A 193 -14.68 -6.91 20.86
N LEU A 194 -13.50 -7.53 20.95
CA LEU A 194 -13.34 -8.99 20.85
C LEU A 194 -14.19 -9.74 21.88
N CYS A 195 -14.13 -9.31 23.15
CA CYS A 195 -14.94 -9.90 24.23
C CYS A 195 -16.43 -9.71 24.01
N PHE A 196 -16.88 -8.52 23.59
CA PHE A 196 -18.27 -8.26 23.24
C PHE A 196 -18.76 -9.21 22.14
N ARG A 197 -17.94 -9.46 21.11
CA ARG A 197 -18.30 -10.36 20.02
C ARG A 197 -18.40 -11.80 20.46
N GLU A 198 -17.48 -12.27 21.29
CA GLU A 198 -17.60 -13.61 21.88
C GLU A 198 -18.84 -13.71 22.77
N ALA A 199 -19.07 -12.70 23.62
CA ALA A 199 -20.22 -12.64 24.51
C ALA A 199 -21.57 -12.56 23.78
N SER A 200 -21.60 -12.00 22.57
CA SER A 200 -22.82 -11.96 21.75
C SER A 200 -23.32 -13.36 21.34
N GLN A 201 -22.46 -14.38 21.43
CA GLN A 201 -22.80 -15.77 21.14
C GLN A 201 -23.21 -16.57 22.38
N TRP A 202 -23.04 -16.02 23.59
CA TRP A 202 -23.41 -16.72 24.81
C TRP A 202 -24.93 -16.87 24.94
N THR A 203 -25.34 -17.99 25.50
CA THR A 203 -26.72 -18.24 25.92
C THR A 203 -26.86 -17.95 27.41
N SER A 204 -28.07 -17.71 27.89
CA SER A 204 -28.31 -17.39 29.31
C SER A 204 -28.04 -18.56 30.26
N TYR A 205 -27.99 -19.78 29.75
CA TYR A 205 -27.76 -21.02 30.51
C TYR A 205 -26.34 -21.57 30.36
N MET A 206 -25.46 -20.84 29.65
CA MET A 206 -24.05 -21.22 29.56
C MET A 206 -23.37 -20.98 30.90
N ASP A 207 -22.75 -22.03 31.46
CA ASP A 207 -22.01 -21.93 32.71
C ASP A 207 -20.78 -21.03 32.53
N VAL A 208 -20.68 -19.98 33.35
CA VAL A 208 -19.59 -19.00 33.33
C VAL A 208 -18.23 -19.67 33.56
N SER A 209 -18.18 -20.80 34.27
CA SER A 209 -16.96 -21.58 34.48
C SER A 209 -16.39 -22.18 33.18
N SER A 210 -17.25 -22.41 32.18
CA SER A 210 -16.90 -22.95 30.87
C SER A 210 -16.46 -21.88 29.86
N ILE A 211 -16.72 -20.61 30.16
CA ILE A 211 -16.41 -19.48 29.29
C ILE A 211 -14.95 -19.07 29.49
N GLN A 212 -14.16 -19.15 28.42
CA GLN A 212 -12.78 -18.67 28.43
C GLN A 212 -12.64 -17.38 27.64
N LEU A 213 -12.39 -16.29 28.36
CA LEU A 213 -11.89 -15.05 27.79
C LEU A 213 -10.37 -14.99 27.95
N PHE A 214 -9.68 -14.71 26.84
CA PHE A 214 -8.22 -14.57 26.82
C PHE A 214 -7.75 -13.33 27.56
N GLN A 215 -6.50 -13.28 28.04
CA GLN A 215 -6.03 -12.16 28.89
C GLN A 215 -5.38 -11.03 28.10
N THR A 216 -5.09 -11.26 26.81
CA THR A 216 -4.51 -10.26 25.92
C THR A 216 -5.24 -10.16 24.59
N VAL A 217 -5.10 -9.02 23.90
CA VAL A 217 -5.57 -8.85 22.52
C VAL A 217 -5.00 -9.93 21.60
N ARG A 218 -3.71 -10.27 21.75
CA ARG A 218 -3.02 -11.25 20.90
C ARG A 218 -3.61 -12.64 21.06
N GLU A 219 -3.80 -13.08 22.30
CA GLU A 219 -4.43 -14.37 22.60
C GLU A 219 -5.88 -14.42 22.12
N ALA A 220 -6.65 -13.34 22.31
CA ALA A 220 -8.03 -13.26 21.83
C ALA A 220 -8.14 -13.40 20.31
N ILE A 221 -7.23 -12.76 19.55
CA ILE A 221 -7.17 -12.91 18.09
C ILE A 221 -6.76 -14.33 17.70
N ASN A 222 -5.77 -14.93 18.37
CA ASN A 222 -5.37 -16.31 18.12
C ASN A 222 -6.49 -17.31 18.42
N GLY A 223 -7.26 -17.08 19.48
CA GLY A 223 -8.45 -17.88 19.81
C GLY A 223 -9.53 -17.76 18.74
N LEU A 224 -9.79 -16.55 18.23
CA LEU A 224 -10.68 -16.34 17.08
C LEU A 224 -10.20 -17.13 15.86
N PHE A 225 -8.91 -17.06 15.52
CA PHE A 225 -8.35 -17.81 14.40
C PHE A 225 -8.49 -19.33 14.58
N ALA A 226 -8.20 -19.86 15.77
CA ALA A 226 -8.42 -21.27 16.07
C ALA A 226 -9.89 -21.68 15.95
N LYS A 227 -10.82 -20.82 16.37
CA LYS A 227 -12.26 -21.03 16.19
C LYS A 227 -12.64 -21.08 14.71
N MET A 228 -12.13 -20.16 13.88
CA MET A 228 -12.37 -20.17 12.45
C MET A 228 -11.83 -21.45 11.78
N GLU A 229 -10.61 -21.88 12.13
CA GLU A 229 -10.01 -23.12 11.64
C GLU A 229 -10.85 -24.34 12.01
N SER A 230 -11.38 -24.39 13.22
CA SER A 230 -12.25 -25.48 13.66
C SER A 230 -13.59 -25.48 12.93
N LEU A 231 -14.12 -24.31 12.55
CA LEU A 231 -15.43 -24.19 11.89
C LEU A 231 -15.37 -24.44 10.39
N HIS A 232 -14.33 -23.93 9.71
CA HIS A 232 -14.23 -23.89 8.25
C HIS A 232 -13.17 -24.82 7.68
N GLY A 233 -12.36 -25.47 8.53
CA GLY A 233 -11.24 -26.31 8.13
C GLY A 233 -9.91 -25.57 8.22
N TYR A 234 -8.92 -26.21 8.85
CA TYR A 234 -7.62 -25.61 9.10
C TYR A 234 -6.90 -25.21 7.80
N ALA A 235 -6.83 -26.11 6.81
CA ALA A 235 -6.09 -25.84 5.57
C ALA A 235 -6.68 -24.64 4.81
N PHE A 236 -8.01 -24.60 4.67
CA PHE A 236 -8.72 -23.51 4.03
C PHE A 236 -8.49 -22.16 4.75
N VAL A 237 -8.68 -22.11 6.08
CA VAL A 237 -8.51 -20.86 6.85
C VAL A 237 -7.07 -20.40 6.87
N SER A 238 -6.13 -21.32 7.15
CA SER A 238 -4.69 -21.05 7.18
C SER A 238 -4.21 -20.39 5.88
N LYS A 239 -4.55 -20.98 4.73
CA LYS A 239 -4.17 -20.45 3.42
C LYS A 239 -4.89 -19.14 3.11
N THR A 240 -6.18 -19.04 3.38
CA THR A 240 -6.96 -17.82 3.12
C THR A 240 -6.39 -16.62 3.90
N LEU A 241 -6.15 -16.79 5.20
CA LEU A 241 -5.60 -15.73 6.04
C LEU A 241 -4.12 -15.49 5.78
N GLY A 242 -3.37 -16.54 5.39
CA GLY A 242 -2.00 -16.43 4.91
C GLY A 242 -1.88 -15.56 3.66
N TYR A 243 -2.70 -15.82 2.63
CA TYR A 243 -2.72 -15.02 1.40
C TYR A 243 -3.13 -13.57 1.65
N LEU A 244 -4.18 -13.33 2.44
CA LEU A 244 -4.60 -11.98 2.84
C LEU A 244 -3.48 -11.22 3.57
N THR A 245 -2.68 -11.92 4.36
CA THR A 245 -1.58 -11.34 5.15
C THR A 245 -0.32 -11.11 4.33
N ALA A 246 0.00 -12.00 3.39
CA ALA A 246 1.15 -11.88 2.49
C ALA A 246 0.93 -10.85 1.36
N ALA A 247 -0.34 -10.59 0.99
CA ALA A 247 -0.71 -9.61 -0.02
C ALA A 247 -0.20 -8.19 0.33
N LYS A 248 0.45 -7.53 -0.63
CA LYS A 248 1.08 -6.21 -0.44
C LYS A 248 0.09 -5.14 0.03
N ILE A 249 -1.08 -5.08 -0.61
CA ILE A 249 -2.09 -4.04 -0.39
C ILE A 249 -3.50 -4.61 -0.17
N GLY A 250 -3.64 -5.93 -0.08
CA GLY A 250 -4.91 -6.65 0.00
C GLY A 250 -5.30 -7.32 -1.32
N LEU A 251 -6.36 -8.12 -1.28
CA LEU A 251 -6.87 -8.91 -2.41
C LEU A 251 -8.36 -8.64 -2.61
N THR A 252 -8.81 -8.56 -3.85
CA THR A 252 -10.25 -8.63 -4.15
C THR A 252 -10.79 -10.03 -3.80
N GLU A 253 -12.09 -10.15 -3.60
CA GLU A 253 -12.73 -11.45 -3.34
C GLU A 253 -12.47 -12.45 -4.48
N THR A 254 -12.53 -11.99 -5.73
CA THR A 254 -12.27 -12.81 -6.92
C THR A 254 -10.81 -13.22 -7.05
N GLU A 255 -9.86 -12.33 -6.71
CA GLU A 255 -8.44 -12.68 -6.69
C GLU A 255 -8.17 -13.77 -5.65
N LEU A 256 -8.70 -13.61 -4.44
CA LEU A 256 -8.53 -14.58 -3.36
C LEU A 256 -9.15 -15.94 -3.71
N GLU A 257 -10.34 -15.95 -4.34
CA GLU A 257 -10.97 -17.17 -4.84
C GLU A 257 -10.11 -17.89 -5.89
N ASP A 258 -9.60 -17.15 -6.88
CA ASP A 258 -8.75 -17.71 -7.95
C ASP A 258 -7.41 -18.25 -7.41
N ILE A 259 -6.80 -17.56 -6.44
CA ILE A 259 -5.58 -18.02 -5.77
C ILE A 259 -5.86 -19.31 -5.00
N LEU A 260 -6.94 -19.37 -4.21
CA LEU A 260 -7.34 -20.56 -3.46
C LEU A 260 -7.73 -21.72 -4.38
N ALA A 261 -8.30 -21.44 -5.55
CA ALA A 261 -8.58 -22.45 -6.57
C ALA A 261 -7.31 -23.06 -7.20
N CYS A 262 -6.16 -22.39 -7.05
CA CYS A 262 -4.86 -22.93 -7.43
C CYS A 262 -4.15 -23.67 -6.27
N ASP A 263 -4.67 -23.62 -5.05
CA ASP A 263 -4.06 -24.26 -3.88
C ASP A 263 -4.57 -25.70 -3.73
N ASP A 264 -3.71 -26.68 -4.02
CA ASP A 264 -4.11 -28.09 -4.03
C ASP A 264 -4.33 -28.65 -2.63
N ASP A 265 -3.66 -28.11 -1.60
CA ASP A 265 -3.88 -28.52 -0.21
C ASP A 265 -5.30 -28.12 0.23
N VAL A 266 -5.71 -26.89 -0.10
CA VAL A 266 -7.08 -26.40 0.17
C VAL A 266 -8.11 -27.26 -0.55
N LEU A 267 -7.90 -27.53 -1.83
CA LEU A 267 -8.89 -28.28 -2.61
C LEU A 267 -8.97 -29.76 -2.21
N ASN A 268 -7.86 -30.37 -1.79
CA ASN A 268 -7.87 -31.73 -1.26
C ASN A 268 -8.55 -31.83 0.13
N ASP A 269 -8.53 -30.74 0.91
CA ASP A 269 -9.27 -30.64 2.17
C ASP A 269 -10.78 -30.46 1.93
N VAL A 270 -11.15 -29.62 0.95
CA VAL A 270 -12.55 -29.34 0.59
C VAL A 270 -13.22 -30.54 -0.10
N TYR A 271 -12.53 -31.18 -1.04
CA TYR A 271 -13.06 -32.28 -1.84
C TYR A 271 -12.65 -33.64 -1.30
N VAL A 272 -13.25 -34.04 -0.18
CA VAL A 272 -12.90 -35.26 0.57
C VAL A 272 -13.22 -36.54 -0.18
N TYR A 273 -14.39 -36.62 -0.83
CA TYR A 273 -14.95 -37.89 -1.33
C TYR A 273 -14.85 -38.06 -2.85
N TRP A 274 -14.62 -37.00 -3.61
CA TRP A 274 -14.67 -37.02 -5.07
C TRP A 274 -13.81 -35.90 -5.65
N THR A 275 -13.30 -36.07 -6.87
CA THR A 275 -12.66 -34.98 -7.60
C THR A 275 -13.70 -34.30 -8.50
N PRO A 276 -13.90 -32.98 -8.40
CA PRO A 276 -14.88 -32.30 -9.22
C PRO A 276 -14.47 -32.18 -10.68
N PRO A 277 -15.44 -32.15 -11.62
CA PRO A 277 -15.15 -31.93 -13.04
C PRO A 277 -14.54 -30.55 -13.27
N ILE A 278 -14.92 -29.57 -12.44
CA ILE A 278 -14.32 -28.24 -12.38
C ILE A 278 -13.62 -28.11 -11.03
N ARG A 279 -12.29 -28.07 -11.03
CA ARG A 279 -11.46 -28.09 -9.82
C ARG A 279 -11.21 -26.68 -9.29
N ARG A 280 -12.29 -26.05 -8.83
CA ARG A 280 -12.38 -24.69 -8.27
C ARG A 280 -12.83 -24.71 -6.81
N LEU A 281 -12.58 -23.64 -6.07
CA LEU A 281 -13.13 -23.50 -4.72
C LEU A 281 -14.67 -23.32 -4.80
N PRO A 282 -15.48 -24.04 -4.01
CA PRO A 282 -16.91 -23.76 -3.88
C PRO A 282 -17.12 -22.32 -3.35
N PRO A 283 -17.86 -21.45 -4.07
CA PRO A 283 -17.96 -20.03 -3.72
C PRO A 283 -18.47 -19.78 -2.29
N LEU A 284 -19.37 -20.65 -1.79
CA LEU A 284 -20.00 -20.50 -0.49
C LEU A 284 -19.00 -20.58 0.69
N LEU A 285 -17.85 -21.24 0.53
CA LEU A 285 -16.86 -21.36 1.61
C LEU A 285 -16.25 -20.01 1.98
N LEU A 286 -15.78 -19.27 0.97
CA LEU A 286 -15.17 -17.96 1.18
C LEU A 286 -16.19 -16.95 1.72
N VAL A 287 -17.42 -16.98 1.20
CA VAL A 287 -18.51 -16.12 1.67
C VAL A 287 -18.81 -16.36 3.16
N ARG A 288 -18.87 -17.62 3.61
CA ARG A 288 -19.13 -17.97 5.02
C ARG A 288 -17.99 -17.53 5.94
N LEU A 289 -16.74 -17.83 5.58
CA LEU A 289 -15.59 -17.39 6.36
C LEU A 289 -15.52 -15.87 6.45
N ARG A 290 -15.77 -15.16 5.34
CA ARG A 290 -15.82 -13.70 5.30
C ARG A 290 -16.96 -13.14 6.16
N HIS A 291 -18.12 -13.79 6.19
CA HIS A 291 -19.22 -13.40 7.07
C HIS A 291 -18.81 -13.47 8.55
N ASP A 292 -18.17 -14.57 8.96
CA ASP A 292 -17.73 -14.75 10.35
C ASP A 292 -16.57 -13.81 10.74
N LEU A 293 -15.76 -13.39 9.76
CA LEU A 293 -14.65 -12.45 9.94
C LEU A 293 -15.02 -10.99 9.66
N GLN A 294 -16.25 -10.69 9.23
CA GLN A 294 -16.63 -9.44 8.55
C GLN A 294 -16.11 -8.17 9.24
N GLN A 295 -16.20 -8.12 10.58
CA GLN A 295 -15.81 -6.95 11.39
C GLN A 295 -14.30 -6.80 11.64
N TYR A 296 -13.53 -7.83 11.33
CA TYR A 296 -12.07 -7.86 11.46
C TYR A 296 -11.37 -7.63 10.12
N LEU A 297 -12.16 -7.59 9.05
CA LEU A 297 -11.75 -7.24 7.70
C LEU A 297 -12.33 -5.88 7.31
N VAL A 298 -11.67 -5.22 6.37
CA VAL A 298 -12.14 -3.97 5.75
C VAL A 298 -12.06 -4.08 4.25
N GLU A 299 -12.95 -3.35 3.60
CA GLU A 299 -12.87 -3.07 2.18
C GLU A 299 -12.26 -1.70 1.97
N ARG A 300 -11.27 -1.61 1.09
CA ARG A 300 -10.59 -0.37 0.75
C ARG A 300 -10.27 -0.31 -0.74
N GLY A 301 -10.20 0.90 -1.29
CA GLY A 301 -9.77 1.11 -2.68
C GLY A 301 -8.26 0.95 -2.82
N ALA A 302 -7.81 0.10 -3.75
CA ALA A 302 -6.41 -0.07 -4.11
C ALA A 302 -6.29 -0.45 -5.60
N ASP A 303 -5.38 0.20 -6.34
CA ASP A 303 -5.08 -0.12 -7.75
C ASP A 303 -6.31 -0.19 -8.67
N GLY A 304 -7.29 0.68 -8.45
CA GLY A 304 -8.52 0.72 -9.25
C GLY A 304 -9.59 -0.29 -8.84
N SER A 305 -9.37 -1.09 -7.80
CA SER A 305 -10.30 -2.12 -7.31
C SER A 305 -10.63 -1.96 -5.82
N THR A 306 -11.72 -2.57 -5.37
CA THR A 306 -12.03 -2.73 -3.94
C THR A 306 -11.40 -4.03 -3.44
N VAL A 307 -10.49 -3.92 -2.48
CA VAL A 307 -9.77 -5.05 -1.90
C VAL A 307 -10.13 -5.26 -0.44
N ILE A 308 -10.10 -6.53 -0.03
CA ILE A 308 -10.22 -6.98 1.35
C ILE A 308 -8.84 -6.87 2.01
N TYR A 309 -8.82 -6.32 3.22
CA TYR A 309 -7.62 -6.23 4.06
C TYR A 309 -7.96 -6.34 5.54
N TRP A 310 -6.94 -6.46 6.39
CA TRP A 310 -7.11 -6.48 7.84
C TRP A 310 -7.57 -5.11 8.38
N TYR A 311 -8.58 -5.12 9.25
CA TYR A 311 -9.09 -3.91 9.91
C TYR A 311 -8.07 -3.25 10.83
N HIS A 312 -7.26 -4.07 11.53
CA HIS A 312 -6.34 -3.58 12.56
C HIS A 312 -5.00 -4.31 12.52
N ARG A 313 -3.92 -3.58 12.78
CA ARG A 313 -2.54 -4.09 12.77
C ARG A 313 -2.32 -5.33 13.64
N GLN A 314 -2.98 -5.41 14.79
CA GLN A 314 -2.89 -6.59 15.68
C GLN A 314 -3.34 -7.89 15.00
N PHE A 315 -4.30 -7.84 14.06
CA PHE A 315 -4.67 -9.01 13.26
C PHE A 315 -3.59 -9.36 12.24
N ILE A 316 -2.98 -8.36 11.60
CA ILE A 316 -1.87 -8.57 10.66
C ILE A 316 -0.72 -9.27 11.38
N GLU A 317 -0.32 -8.77 12.54
CA GLU A 317 0.78 -9.35 13.32
C GLU A 317 0.44 -10.76 13.83
N ALA A 318 -0.76 -10.96 14.37
CA ALA A 318 -1.19 -12.30 14.81
C ALA A 318 -1.26 -13.30 13.65
N ALA A 319 -1.76 -12.89 12.48
CA ALA A 319 -1.85 -13.74 11.30
C ALA A 319 -0.46 -14.03 10.73
N LYS A 320 0.48 -13.07 10.76
CA LYS A 320 1.88 -13.30 10.39
C LYS A 320 2.52 -14.35 11.28
N ASP A 321 2.39 -14.20 12.59
CA ASP A 321 2.97 -15.12 13.57
C ASP A 321 2.31 -16.52 13.55
N ARG A 322 1.09 -16.63 13.01
CA ARG A 322 0.36 -17.91 12.93
C ARG A 322 0.51 -18.61 11.58
N TYR A 323 0.52 -17.88 10.48
CA TYR A 323 0.41 -18.41 9.12
C TYR A 323 1.61 -18.08 8.22
N CYS A 324 2.51 -17.18 8.64
CA CYS A 324 3.63 -16.69 7.85
C CYS A 324 4.96 -16.80 8.60
N THR A 325 5.20 -17.91 9.29
CA THR A 325 6.39 -18.13 10.13
C THR A 325 7.50 -18.86 9.39
N GLU A 326 7.19 -19.98 8.76
CA GLU A 326 8.17 -20.79 8.06
C GLU A 326 8.52 -20.16 6.72
N GLU A 327 9.82 -19.95 6.47
CA GLU A 327 10.31 -19.29 5.26
C GLU A 327 9.82 -19.97 3.98
N ILE A 328 9.76 -21.30 3.97
CA ILE A 328 9.26 -22.10 2.84
C ILE A 328 7.76 -21.83 2.63
N SER A 329 6.96 -21.83 3.70
CA SER A 329 5.52 -21.54 3.62
C SER A 329 5.27 -20.13 3.10
N VAL A 330 5.99 -19.14 3.62
CA VAL A 330 5.91 -17.74 3.18
C VAL A 330 6.30 -17.62 1.70
N THR A 331 7.39 -18.27 1.30
CA THR A 331 7.84 -18.31 -0.10
C THR A 331 6.76 -18.89 -1.00
N ASN A 332 6.12 -20.00 -0.59
CA ASN A 332 5.02 -20.62 -1.34
C ASN A 332 3.79 -19.71 -1.45
N LEU A 333 3.44 -18.99 -0.39
CA LEU A 333 2.35 -18.00 -0.44
C LEU A 333 2.65 -16.90 -1.47
N HIS A 334 3.87 -16.36 -1.45
CA HIS A 334 4.30 -15.35 -2.42
C HIS A 334 4.41 -15.90 -3.85
N THR A 335 4.83 -17.16 -4.03
CA THR A 335 4.84 -17.82 -5.34
C THR A 335 3.44 -17.96 -5.92
N ALA A 336 2.46 -18.41 -5.14
CA ALA A 336 1.08 -18.53 -5.61
C ALA A 336 0.45 -17.16 -5.95
N LEU A 337 0.76 -16.12 -5.16
CA LEU A 337 0.36 -14.74 -5.46
C LEU A 337 1.02 -14.24 -6.75
N ALA A 338 2.31 -14.53 -6.96
CA ALA A 338 3.02 -14.19 -8.19
C ALA A 338 2.43 -14.92 -9.41
N ASP A 339 2.15 -16.22 -9.29
CA ASP A 339 1.53 -17.02 -10.35
C ASP A 339 0.18 -16.45 -10.78
N TYR A 340 -0.62 -16.01 -9.81
CA TYR A 340 -1.89 -15.35 -10.10
C TYR A 340 -1.68 -14.07 -10.93
N PHE A 341 -0.85 -13.12 -10.46
CA PHE A 341 -0.61 -11.85 -11.17
C PHE A 341 0.17 -12.02 -12.48
N LEU A 342 0.90 -13.12 -12.63
CA LEU A 342 1.50 -13.49 -13.90
C LEU A 342 0.44 -13.97 -14.90
N GLY A 343 -0.57 -14.68 -14.40
CA GLY A 343 -1.55 -15.40 -15.20
C GLY A 343 -1.09 -16.81 -15.57
N THR A 344 -0.20 -17.42 -14.76
CA THR A 344 0.41 -18.74 -15.03
C THR A 344 -0.64 -19.80 -15.37
N TRP A 345 -1.75 -19.81 -14.63
CA TRP A 345 -2.81 -20.81 -14.73
C TRP A 345 -4.11 -20.28 -15.38
N ALA A 346 -4.02 -19.20 -16.15
CA ALA A 346 -5.12 -18.62 -16.91
C ALA A 346 -5.16 -19.16 -18.36
N ASN A 347 -6.11 -18.68 -19.18
CA ASN A 347 -6.24 -19.02 -20.61
C ASN A 347 -6.34 -20.52 -20.92
N GLY A 348 -7.00 -21.29 -20.05
CA GLY A 348 -7.15 -22.73 -20.22
C GLY A 348 -5.89 -23.55 -19.91
N ASN A 349 -4.83 -22.92 -19.40
CA ASN A 349 -3.63 -23.64 -18.98
C ASN A 349 -3.96 -24.54 -17.78
N LYS A 350 -3.76 -25.85 -17.95
CA LYS A 350 -4.14 -26.83 -16.94
C LYS A 350 -3.05 -26.96 -15.88
N LYS A 351 -3.40 -26.69 -14.63
CA LYS A 351 -2.51 -26.85 -13.49
C LYS A 351 -2.35 -28.33 -13.10
N PRO A 352 -1.11 -28.83 -12.96
CA PRO A 352 -0.85 -30.14 -12.37
C PRO A 352 -1.28 -30.20 -10.91
N TYR A 353 -1.87 -31.32 -10.50
CA TYR A 353 -2.23 -31.58 -9.12
C TYR A 353 -2.11 -33.06 -8.78
N VAL A 354 -2.01 -33.34 -7.49
CA VAL A 354 -2.16 -34.68 -6.92
C VAL A 354 -3.41 -34.63 -6.04
N ASN A 355 -4.37 -35.52 -6.29
CA ASN A 355 -5.58 -35.60 -5.47
C ASN A 355 -5.29 -36.31 -4.14
N ARG A 356 -6.28 -36.32 -3.24
CA ARG A 356 -6.19 -36.98 -1.93
C ARG A 356 -5.89 -38.49 -2.03
N SER A 357 -6.27 -39.13 -3.13
CA SER A 357 -5.98 -40.54 -3.40
C SER A 357 -4.54 -40.78 -3.92
N GLY A 358 -3.75 -39.72 -4.11
CA GLY A 358 -2.38 -39.81 -4.66
C GLY A 358 -2.31 -39.84 -6.18
N GLU A 359 -3.43 -39.64 -6.89
CA GLU A 359 -3.48 -39.68 -8.35
C GLU A 359 -3.13 -38.32 -8.92
N SER A 360 -2.24 -38.31 -9.92
CA SER A 360 -1.85 -37.09 -10.63
C SER A 360 -2.87 -36.74 -11.72
N GLY A 361 -3.14 -35.45 -11.89
CA GLY A 361 -4.05 -34.95 -12.91
C GLY A 361 -3.68 -33.54 -13.38
N LEU A 362 -4.35 -33.10 -14.45
CA LEU A 362 -4.26 -31.76 -15.00
C LEU A 362 -5.68 -31.16 -15.05
N ALA A 363 -5.88 -30.00 -14.43
CA ALA A 363 -7.18 -29.31 -14.44
C ALA A 363 -7.01 -27.83 -14.76
N ASP A 364 -7.87 -27.33 -15.66
CA ASP A 364 -8.08 -25.89 -15.83
C ASP A 364 -8.75 -25.36 -14.55
N ARG A 365 -8.16 -24.30 -14.00
CA ARG A 365 -8.67 -23.63 -12.80
C ARG A 365 -9.60 -22.47 -13.13
N HIS A 366 -9.79 -22.16 -14.41
CA HIS A 366 -10.60 -21.04 -14.90
C HIS A 366 -10.21 -19.72 -14.22
N VAL A 367 -8.92 -19.52 -13.99
CA VAL A 367 -8.38 -18.29 -13.40
C VAL A 367 -8.41 -17.18 -14.43
N VAL A 368 -8.75 -15.97 -13.99
CA VAL A 368 -8.81 -14.80 -14.87
C VAL A 368 -7.40 -14.42 -15.36
N THR A 369 -7.30 -14.06 -16.63
CA THR A 369 -6.05 -13.57 -17.21
C THR A 369 -5.57 -12.28 -16.55
N GLN A 370 -4.26 -12.14 -16.37
CA GLN A 370 -3.63 -10.92 -15.88
C GLN A 370 -2.71 -10.32 -16.97
N PRO A 371 -3.24 -9.71 -18.04
CA PRO A 371 -2.44 -9.02 -19.03
C PRO A 371 -1.88 -7.71 -18.49
N ILE A 372 -0.93 -7.10 -19.19
CA ILE A 372 -0.41 -5.74 -18.91
C ILE A 372 -1.54 -4.70 -19.04
N LYS A 373 -2.46 -4.90 -19.99
CA LYS A 373 -3.65 -4.05 -20.21
C LYS A 373 -4.91 -4.89 -20.39
N PHE A 374 -6.01 -4.43 -19.80
CA PHE A 374 -7.36 -4.85 -20.12
C PHE A 374 -7.94 -3.87 -21.15
N GLY A 375 -7.93 -4.24 -22.43
CA GLY A 375 -8.21 -3.29 -23.52
C GLY A 375 -7.19 -2.14 -23.49
N ASP A 376 -7.67 -0.92 -23.32
CA ASP A 376 -6.82 0.28 -23.24
C ASP A 376 -6.38 0.64 -21.81
N THR A 377 -6.90 -0.05 -20.78
CA THR A 377 -6.63 0.27 -19.37
C THR A 377 -5.50 -0.60 -18.83
N TYR A 378 -4.47 0.02 -18.23
CA TYR A 378 -3.39 -0.73 -17.57
C TYR A 378 -3.89 -1.53 -16.37
N ASN A 379 -3.40 -2.75 -16.23
CA ASN A 379 -3.66 -3.61 -15.09
C ASN A 379 -2.77 -3.19 -13.90
N LEU A 380 -3.22 -2.19 -13.14
CA LEU A 380 -2.49 -1.69 -11.97
C LEU A 380 -2.23 -2.78 -10.92
N ARG A 381 -3.15 -3.74 -10.77
CA ARG A 381 -2.99 -4.89 -9.85
C ARG A 381 -1.76 -5.70 -10.21
N LYS A 382 -1.60 -6.09 -11.48
CA LYS A 382 -0.38 -6.76 -11.95
C LYS A 382 0.86 -5.89 -11.77
N MET A 383 0.81 -4.63 -12.20
CA MET A 383 1.97 -3.73 -12.16
C MET A 383 2.53 -3.54 -10.75
N ASN A 384 1.68 -3.43 -9.74
CA ASN A 384 2.09 -3.09 -8.39
C ASN A 384 2.34 -4.31 -7.47
N ASN A 385 1.75 -5.46 -7.77
CA ASN A 385 1.84 -6.66 -6.94
C ASN A 385 2.86 -7.69 -7.48
N LEU A 386 2.96 -7.87 -8.81
CA LEU A 386 3.80 -8.92 -9.39
C LEU A 386 5.30 -8.79 -9.03
N PRO A 387 5.96 -7.63 -9.19
CA PRO A 387 7.38 -7.50 -8.84
C PRO A 387 7.65 -7.75 -7.35
N TYR A 388 6.70 -7.32 -6.49
CA TYR A 388 6.79 -7.53 -5.06
C TYR A 388 6.70 -9.02 -4.70
N HIS A 389 5.73 -9.75 -5.24
CA HIS A 389 5.56 -11.16 -4.92
C HIS A 389 6.69 -12.02 -5.49
N LEU A 390 7.18 -11.74 -6.70
CA LEU A 390 8.36 -12.42 -7.27
C LEU A 390 9.64 -12.14 -6.46
N THR A 391 9.77 -10.92 -5.93
CA THR A 391 10.90 -10.57 -5.04
C THR A 391 10.82 -11.35 -3.72
N MET A 392 9.64 -11.37 -3.08
CA MET A 392 9.44 -12.03 -1.80
C MET A 392 9.49 -13.57 -1.90
N SER A 393 9.13 -14.14 -3.06
CA SER A 393 9.29 -15.56 -3.34
C SER A 393 10.71 -15.94 -3.78
N LYS A 394 11.64 -14.98 -3.84
CA LYS A 394 13.03 -15.16 -4.31
C LYS A 394 13.13 -15.76 -5.72
N ASN A 395 12.12 -15.58 -6.57
CA ASN A 395 12.13 -16.06 -7.94
C ASN A 395 12.81 -15.04 -8.87
N VAL A 396 14.15 -14.96 -8.76
CA VAL A 396 14.97 -13.95 -9.44
C VAL A 396 14.87 -14.03 -10.97
N ALA A 397 14.82 -15.25 -11.52
CA ALA A 397 14.73 -15.45 -12.96
C ALA A 397 13.44 -14.84 -13.52
N GLN A 398 12.30 -15.23 -12.97
CA GLN A 398 11.01 -14.72 -13.41
C GLN A 398 10.83 -13.23 -13.08
N LEU A 399 11.40 -12.73 -11.97
CA LEU A 399 11.43 -11.30 -11.66
C LEU A 399 12.13 -10.51 -12.76
N LYS A 400 13.25 -11.00 -13.30
CA LYS A 400 13.96 -10.35 -14.41
C LYS A 400 13.16 -10.45 -15.70
N ASP A 401 12.76 -11.67 -16.07
CA ASP A 401 12.17 -11.97 -17.38
C ASP A 401 10.79 -11.31 -17.56
N GLU A 402 10.00 -11.21 -16.50
CA GLU A 402 8.61 -10.73 -16.57
C GLU A 402 8.43 -9.31 -16.03
N CYS A 403 9.40 -8.77 -15.28
CA CYS A 403 9.27 -7.46 -14.63
C CYS A 403 10.52 -6.56 -14.80
N LEU A 404 11.56 -6.76 -14.00
CA LEU A 404 12.63 -5.77 -13.78
C LEU A 404 13.75 -5.78 -14.84
N MET A 405 13.67 -6.66 -15.83
CA MET A 405 14.44 -6.57 -17.08
C MET A 405 13.53 -6.72 -18.31
N ASN A 406 12.21 -6.60 -18.11
CA ASN A 406 11.22 -6.69 -19.15
C ASN A 406 10.81 -5.28 -19.61
N LEU A 407 11.29 -4.85 -20.78
CA LEU A 407 11.06 -3.50 -21.26
C LEU A 407 9.56 -3.18 -21.47
N PRO A 408 8.73 -4.07 -22.06
CA PRO A 408 7.28 -3.85 -22.13
C PRO A 408 6.62 -3.60 -20.77
N PHE A 409 6.97 -4.39 -19.74
CA PHE A 409 6.46 -4.22 -18.39
C PHE A 409 6.91 -2.89 -17.77
N LEU A 410 8.21 -2.57 -17.87
CA LEU A 410 8.78 -1.34 -17.31
C LEU A 410 8.18 -0.09 -17.95
N ASN A 411 8.04 -0.07 -19.28
CA ASN A 411 7.39 1.03 -20.00
C ASN A 411 5.93 1.17 -19.56
N ALA A 412 5.18 0.07 -19.49
CA ALA A 412 3.79 0.10 -19.04
C ALA A 412 3.66 0.63 -17.61
N LYS A 413 4.53 0.20 -16.69
CA LYS A 413 4.53 0.67 -15.31
C LYS A 413 4.89 2.15 -15.21
N LEU A 414 5.88 2.62 -15.98
CA LEU A 414 6.24 4.04 -16.04
C LEU A 414 5.10 4.93 -16.59
N GLU A 415 4.28 4.40 -17.50
CA GLU A 415 3.13 5.11 -18.06
C GLU A 415 1.91 5.12 -17.13
N CYS A 416 1.68 4.05 -16.36
CA CYS A 416 0.49 3.92 -15.53
C CYS A 416 0.70 4.25 -14.05
N SER A 417 1.94 4.38 -13.59
CA SER A 417 2.27 4.77 -12.22
C SER A 417 3.32 5.90 -12.18
N SER A 418 4.43 5.73 -11.47
CA SER A 418 5.48 6.74 -11.32
C SER A 418 6.86 6.12 -11.44
N VAL A 419 7.84 6.93 -11.86
CA VAL A 419 9.26 6.54 -11.85
C VAL A 419 9.70 6.04 -10.48
N ARG A 420 9.14 6.65 -9.41
CA ARG A 420 9.41 6.22 -8.04
C ARG A 420 8.90 4.82 -7.76
N SER A 421 7.68 4.49 -8.19
CA SER A 421 7.11 3.14 -8.01
C SER A 421 8.00 2.07 -8.64
N VAL A 422 8.60 2.36 -9.81
CA VAL A 422 9.58 1.47 -10.44
C VAL A 422 10.86 1.38 -9.60
N MET A 423 11.42 2.52 -9.16
CA MET A 423 12.60 2.53 -8.28
C MET A 423 12.39 1.75 -6.98
N GLU A 424 11.19 1.83 -6.40
CA GLU A 424 10.83 1.10 -5.18
C GLU A 424 10.89 -0.42 -5.37
N ASP A 425 10.44 -0.95 -6.52
CA ASP A 425 10.56 -2.38 -6.78
C ASP A 425 12.03 -2.83 -6.81
N TYR A 426 12.91 -2.04 -7.45
CA TYR A 426 14.34 -2.33 -7.48
C TYR A 426 14.99 -2.22 -6.09
N GLU A 427 14.61 -1.23 -5.28
CA GLU A 427 15.11 -1.10 -3.91
C GLU A 427 14.65 -2.26 -3.01
N ILE A 428 13.40 -2.71 -3.15
CA ILE A 428 12.91 -3.90 -2.45
C ILE A 428 13.69 -5.14 -2.93
N ALA A 429 13.91 -5.30 -4.23
CA ALA A 429 14.71 -6.41 -4.78
C ALA A 429 16.16 -6.40 -4.29
N LYS A 430 16.77 -5.22 -4.20
CA LYS A 430 18.12 -5.03 -3.64
C LYS A 430 18.18 -5.45 -2.17
N GLN A 431 17.18 -5.11 -1.37
CA GLN A 431 17.14 -5.46 0.05
C GLN A 431 16.91 -6.97 0.28
N MET A 432 16.07 -7.61 -0.53
CA MET A 432 15.62 -8.99 -0.28
C MET A 432 16.44 -10.06 -1.01
N ILE A 433 16.95 -9.77 -2.22
CA ILE A 433 17.65 -10.73 -3.09
C ILE A 433 19.10 -10.29 -3.32
N ASN A 434 19.34 -8.98 -3.45
CA ASN A 434 20.65 -8.39 -3.72
C ASN A 434 21.34 -8.90 -5.01
N ASP A 435 20.61 -8.85 -6.13
CA ASP A 435 21.11 -9.27 -7.44
C ASP A 435 21.95 -8.18 -8.14
N SER A 436 23.10 -8.56 -8.73
CA SER A 436 24.04 -7.61 -9.35
C SER A 436 23.46 -6.85 -10.54
N GLN A 437 22.78 -7.56 -11.47
CA GLN A 437 22.17 -6.98 -12.67
C GLN A 437 21.10 -5.95 -12.30
N LEU A 438 20.20 -6.32 -11.38
CA LEU A 438 19.16 -5.40 -10.90
C LEU A 438 19.76 -4.17 -10.19
N ASN A 439 20.82 -4.36 -9.41
CA ASN A 439 21.52 -3.26 -8.73
C ASN A 439 22.17 -2.27 -9.71
N MET A 440 22.74 -2.74 -10.82
CA MET A 440 23.30 -1.87 -11.85
C MET A 440 22.21 -1.08 -12.57
N ILE A 441 21.07 -1.72 -12.89
CA ILE A 441 19.92 -1.03 -13.49
C ILE A 441 19.36 0.01 -12.52
N LEU A 442 19.24 -0.30 -11.23
CA LEU A 442 18.81 0.66 -10.21
C LEU A 442 19.72 1.90 -10.18
N GLN A 443 21.03 1.71 -10.21
CA GLN A 443 21.97 2.85 -10.26
C GLN A 443 21.81 3.68 -11.53
N ALA A 444 21.64 3.05 -12.69
CA ALA A 444 21.36 3.77 -13.94
C ALA A 444 20.02 4.52 -13.86
N LEU A 445 18.99 3.93 -13.26
CA LEU A 445 17.67 4.52 -13.05
C LEU A 445 17.75 5.74 -12.13
N LEU A 446 18.50 5.67 -11.03
CA LEU A 446 18.76 6.81 -10.14
C LEU A 446 19.45 7.97 -10.86
N LEU A 447 20.47 7.68 -11.70
CA LEU A 447 21.15 8.69 -12.51
C LEU A 447 20.27 9.30 -13.62
N SER A 448 19.18 8.61 -13.98
CA SER A 448 18.28 8.98 -15.08
C SER A 448 16.94 9.53 -14.59
N GLY A 449 16.74 9.63 -13.28
CA GLY A 449 15.44 9.91 -12.65
C GLY A 449 14.78 11.17 -13.20
N ASP A 450 15.50 12.27 -13.32
CA ASP A 450 14.95 13.55 -13.80
C ASP A 450 14.51 13.48 -15.27
N SER A 451 15.30 12.82 -16.13
CA SER A 451 14.97 12.64 -17.55
C SER A 451 13.70 11.81 -17.73
N ILE A 452 13.57 10.72 -16.96
CA ILE A 452 12.43 9.81 -17.03
C ILE A 452 11.19 10.47 -16.41
N LEU A 453 11.37 11.26 -15.35
CA LEU A 453 10.29 12.03 -14.73
C LEU A 453 9.73 13.09 -15.69
N PHE A 454 10.61 13.74 -16.46
CA PHE A 454 10.19 14.68 -17.51
C PHE A 454 9.47 13.97 -18.66
N ASN A 455 9.99 12.82 -19.10
CA ASN A 455 9.39 12.01 -20.15
C ASN A 455 9.74 10.52 -19.96
N SER A 456 8.75 9.69 -19.62
CA SER A 456 8.92 8.26 -19.35
C SER A 456 9.53 7.50 -20.54
N ARG A 457 9.29 7.97 -21.78
CA ARG A 457 9.86 7.40 -23.01
C ARG A 457 11.38 7.50 -23.09
N GLN A 458 12.01 8.34 -22.26
CA GLN A 458 13.47 8.41 -22.15
C GLN A 458 14.08 7.24 -21.38
N PHE A 459 13.27 6.36 -20.77
CA PHE A 459 13.78 5.21 -20.02
C PHE A 459 14.72 4.32 -20.84
N ALA A 460 14.26 3.78 -21.97
CA ALA A 460 15.04 2.85 -22.77
C ALA A 460 16.36 3.48 -23.30
N PRO A 461 16.36 4.69 -23.90
CA PRO A 461 17.60 5.35 -24.30
C PRO A 461 18.58 5.57 -23.14
N GLN A 462 18.08 6.00 -21.97
CA GLN A 462 18.92 6.25 -20.80
C GLN A 462 19.55 4.95 -20.27
N MET A 463 18.78 3.85 -20.24
CA MET A 463 19.28 2.54 -19.82
C MET A 463 20.33 2.03 -20.82
N PHE A 464 20.06 2.06 -22.12
CA PHE A 464 21.01 1.65 -23.15
C PHE A 464 22.33 2.42 -23.05
N LEU A 465 22.30 3.76 -23.06
CA LEU A 465 23.51 4.58 -23.10
C LEU A 465 24.40 4.43 -21.86
N ARG A 466 23.80 4.13 -20.69
CA ARG A 466 24.54 3.92 -19.44
C ARG A 466 25.02 2.48 -19.24
N LEU A 467 24.33 1.50 -19.81
CA LEU A 467 24.53 0.09 -19.51
C LEU A 467 25.13 -0.73 -20.68
N LYS A 468 25.24 -0.18 -21.89
CA LYS A 468 25.67 -0.92 -23.10
C LYS A 468 27.02 -1.65 -22.98
N ASP A 469 27.93 -1.19 -22.11
CA ASP A 469 29.26 -1.77 -21.97
C ASP A 469 29.30 -2.95 -20.97
N PHE A 470 28.19 -3.21 -20.28
CA PHE A 470 28.06 -4.31 -19.32
C PHE A 470 27.53 -5.56 -20.04
N LYS A 471 28.44 -6.50 -20.34
CA LYS A 471 28.11 -7.74 -21.06
C LYS A 471 26.98 -8.56 -20.41
N GLU A 472 26.90 -8.54 -19.09
CA GLU A 472 25.85 -9.25 -18.35
C GLU A 472 24.45 -8.64 -18.55
N LEU A 473 24.34 -7.41 -19.06
CA LEU A 473 23.07 -6.73 -19.35
C LEU A 473 22.76 -6.69 -20.85
N GLN A 474 23.52 -7.39 -21.69
CA GLN A 474 23.44 -7.29 -23.16
C GLN A 474 22.02 -7.50 -23.69
N THR A 475 21.31 -8.54 -23.24
CA THR A 475 19.94 -8.82 -23.68
C THR A 475 18.98 -7.66 -23.35
N PHE A 476 19.12 -7.06 -22.17
CA PHE A 476 18.30 -5.94 -21.73
C PHE A 476 18.65 -4.65 -22.49
N THR A 477 19.94 -4.39 -22.71
CA THR A 477 20.39 -3.19 -23.43
C THR A 477 20.08 -3.26 -24.92
N ASP A 478 20.12 -4.45 -25.52
CA ASP A 478 19.67 -4.68 -26.90
C ASP A 478 18.17 -4.42 -27.04
N ALA A 479 17.36 -4.88 -26.09
CA ALA A 479 15.93 -4.54 -26.06
C ALA A 479 15.72 -3.03 -25.92
N CYS A 480 16.50 -2.35 -25.08
CA CYS A 480 16.44 -0.89 -24.93
C CYS A 480 16.85 -0.14 -26.20
N LYS A 481 17.84 -0.66 -26.95
CA LYS A 481 18.30 -0.09 -28.23
C LYS A 481 17.23 -0.19 -29.32
N GLN A 482 16.38 -1.20 -29.27
CA GLN A 482 15.30 -1.44 -30.22
C GLN A 482 14.01 -0.66 -29.90
N THR A 483 14.05 0.30 -28.98
CA THR A 483 12.90 1.15 -28.67
C THR A 483 12.40 1.92 -29.89
N ASP A 484 11.08 2.15 -29.94
CA ASP A 484 10.38 2.98 -30.93
C ASP A 484 10.60 4.49 -30.73
N VAL A 485 11.23 4.88 -29.62
CA VAL A 485 11.51 6.27 -29.28
C VAL A 485 12.75 6.75 -30.01
N THR A 486 12.66 7.87 -30.74
CA THR A 486 13.84 8.50 -31.32
C THR A 486 14.69 9.15 -30.23
N TYR A 487 15.99 8.87 -30.20
CA TYR A 487 16.94 9.45 -29.25
C TYR A 487 18.29 9.76 -29.90
N LEU A 488 19.04 10.67 -29.29
CA LEU A 488 20.41 10.97 -29.71
C LEU A 488 21.37 9.94 -29.08
N CYS A 489 22.08 9.20 -29.92
CA CYS A 489 23.14 8.31 -29.48
C CYS A 489 24.49 9.01 -29.73
N PRO A 490 25.17 9.53 -28.69
CA PRO A 490 26.44 10.20 -28.89
C PRO A 490 27.55 9.20 -29.27
N ASP A 491 28.47 9.63 -30.13
CA ASP A 491 29.66 8.87 -30.51
C ASP A 491 30.67 8.73 -29.35
N THR A 492 30.60 9.63 -28.36
CA THR A 492 31.42 9.61 -27.14
C THR A 492 30.55 9.45 -25.89
N GLU A 493 31.16 9.05 -24.77
CA GLU A 493 30.43 8.84 -23.52
C GLU A 493 30.06 10.18 -22.86
N LEU A 494 28.78 10.55 -22.96
CA LEU A 494 28.26 11.78 -22.35
C LEU A 494 27.58 11.55 -21.00
N LEU A 495 27.02 10.36 -20.77
CA LEU A 495 26.28 10.05 -19.56
C LEU A 495 27.19 9.40 -18.52
N VAL A 496 27.07 9.88 -17.28
CA VAL A 496 27.73 9.27 -16.12
C VAL A 496 27.38 7.78 -16.04
N LYS A 497 28.40 6.92 -15.95
CA LYS A 497 28.19 5.48 -15.83
C LYS A 497 27.79 5.10 -14.40
N VAL A 498 27.22 3.90 -14.28
CA VAL A 498 26.94 3.21 -13.02
C VAL A 498 28.21 3.20 -12.13
N GLY A 499 28.08 3.53 -10.85
CA GLY A 499 29.20 3.67 -9.90
C GLY A 499 29.85 5.05 -9.81
N GLY A 500 29.52 6.00 -10.70
CA GLY A 500 29.98 7.39 -10.61
C GLY A 500 29.13 8.26 -9.68
N PRO A 501 29.67 9.37 -9.13
CA PRO A 501 28.86 10.35 -8.40
C PRO A 501 27.76 10.93 -9.30
N LEU A 502 26.59 11.25 -8.75
CA LEU A 502 25.55 12.00 -9.48
C LEU A 502 26.10 13.41 -9.78
N VAL A 503 26.69 13.62 -10.96
CA VAL A 503 27.46 14.85 -11.22
C VAL A 503 26.53 16.01 -11.54
N TYR A 504 25.60 15.89 -12.50
CA TYR A 504 24.58 16.91 -12.81
C TYR A 504 23.42 16.33 -13.63
N ALA A 505 22.19 16.83 -13.40
CA ALA A 505 21.11 16.75 -14.38
C ALA A 505 21.10 18.07 -15.18
N LEU A 506 21.30 17.99 -16.49
CA LEU A 506 21.16 19.16 -17.37
C LEU A 506 19.67 19.51 -17.42
N GLY A 507 19.27 20.62 -16.79
CA GLY A 507 17.90 21.13 -16.86
C GLY A 507 17.51 21.38 -18.32
N GLY A 508 16.47 20.70 -18.79
CA GLY A 508 15.97 20.83 -20.16
C GLY A 508 15.22 22.15 -20.42
N HIS A 509 14.82 22.35 -21.67
CA HIS A 509 13.97 23.47 -22.10
C HIS A 509 12.61 23.46 -21.40
N LYS A 510 12.09 24.64 -21.04
CA LYS A 510 10.76 24.80 -20.43
C LYS A 510 9.59 24.79 -21.44
N SER A 511 9.90 24.69 -22.73
CA SER A 511 8.92 24.62 -23.83
C SER A 511 9.41 23.72 -24.95
N GLN A 512 8.55 23.42 -25.92
CA GLN A 512 8.87 22.58 -27.09
C GLN A 512 10.12 23.13 -27.79
N VAL A 513 11.07 22.24 -28.08
CA VAL A 513 12.27 22.59 -28.85
C VAL A 513 11.83 22.86 -30.29
N ASP A 514 11.97 24.10 -30.72
CA ASP A 514 11.61 24.55 -32.05
C ASP A 514 12.80 24.43 -33.03
N TRP A 515 14.03 24.47 -32.49
CA TRP A 515 15.25 24.38 -33.28
C TRP A 515 16.30 23.50 -32.63
N VAL A 516 16.94 22.68 -33.46
CA VAL A 516 18.15 21.91 -33.13
C VAL A 516 19.17 22.23 -34.21
N ASP A 517 20.37 22.60 -33.79
CA ASP A 517 21.51 22.77 -34.68
C ASP A 517 22.72 22.02 -34.11
N MET A 518 23.57 21.53 -34.99
CA MET A 518 24.77 20.81 -34.62
C MET A 518 25.94 21.34 -35.42
N LYS A 519 27.00 21.72 -34.72
CA LYS A 519 28.24 22.15 -35.35
C LYS A 519 28.77 21.02 -36.22
N LYS A 520 29.31 21.36 -37.40
CA LYS A 520 29.78 20.40 -38.43
C LYS A 520 30.81 19.38 -37.93
N ASP A 521 31.50 19.68 -36.84
CA ASP A 521 32.46 18.78 -36.19
C ASP A 521 31.78 17.75 -35.26
N GLY A 522 30.45 17.78 -35.15
CA GLY A 522 29.66 16.93 -34.25
C GLY A 522 29.80 17.27 -32.78
N LYS A 523 30.61 18.29 -32.43
CA LYS A 523 31.06 18.47 -31.04
C LYS A 523 30.10 19.27 -30.17
N ILE A 524 29.23 20.03 -30.81
CA ILE A 524 28.33 20.97 -30.14
C ILE A 524 26.96 20.80 -30.77
N ALA A 525 25.99 20.39 -29.97
CA ALA A 525 24.58 20.52 -30.29
C ALA A 525 24.02 21.74 -29.55
N VAL A 526 23.17 22.50 -30.21
CA VAL A 526 22.42 23.60 -29.62
C VAL A 526 20.96 23.29 -29.82
N THR A 527 20.18 23.38 -28.75
CA THR A 527 18.73 23.29 -28.86
C THR A 527 18.13 24.61 -28.35
N ALA A 528 17.10 25.09 -29.04
CA ALA A 528 16.43 26.34 -28.70
C ALA A 528 14.91 26.14 -28.70
N CYS A 529 14.24 26.86 -27.79
CA CYS A 529 12.79 27.00 -27.77
C CYS A 529 12.42 28.49 -27.62
N LYS A 530 11.16 28.84 -27.91
CA LYS A 530 10.64 30.22 -27.85
C LYS A 530 10.95 31.03 -26.58
N ILE A 531 11.26 30.39 -25.44
CA ILE A 531 11.38 31.05 -24.13
C ILE A 531 12.78 30.87 -23.49
N SER A 532 13.67 30.06 -24.07
CA SER A 532 15.04 29.85 -23.54
C SER A 532 16.01 29.25 -24.57
N PHE A 533 17.30 29.61 -24.45
CA PHE A 533 18.42 29.03 -25.21
C PHE A 533 19.26 28.12 -24.30
N PHE A 534 19.61 26.92 -24.77
CA PHE A 534 20.55 26.03 -24.08
C PHE A 534 21.66 25.59 -25.05
N THR A 535 22.90 25.94 -24.73
CA THR A 535 24.11 25.49 -25.43
C THR A 535 24.71 24.29 -24.70
N PHE A 536 24.91 23.18 -25.40
CA PHE A 536 25.67 22.04 -24.88
C PHE A 536 27.12 22.14 -25.35
N SER A 537 28.07 22.27 -24.42
CA SER A 537 29.49 22.03 -24.72
C SER A 537 29.85 20.64 -24.21
N THR A 538 30.01 19.70 -25.12
CA THR A 538 30.63 18.41 -24.82
C THR A 538 32.02 18.43 -25.39
N TYR A 539 33.03 18.26 -24.53
CA TYR A 539 34.40 18.05 -24.97
C TYR A 539 34.46 16.66 -25.62
N PHE A 540 34.16 16.59 -26.92
CA PHE A 540 34.56 15.48 -27.74
C PHE A 540 36.08 15.58 -27.92
N ALA A 541 36.83 14.84 -27.12
CA ALA A 541 38.22 14.53 -27.42
C ALA A 541 38.25 13.55 -28.59
#